data_AF-A0A7S2GKI0-F1
#
_entry.id   AF-A0A7S2GKI0-F1
#
_cell.length_a   1.000
_cell.length_b   1.000
_cell.length_c   1.000
_cell.angle_alpha   90.00
_cell.angle_beta   90.00
_cell.angle_gamma   90.00
#
_symmetry.space_group_name_H-M   'P 1'
#
loop_
_entity.id
_entity.type
_entity.pdbx_description
1 polymer ?
#
loop_
_entity_poly.entity_id
_entity_poly.type
_entity_poly.pdbx_seq_one_letter_code
_entity_poly.pdbx_strand_id
1 'polypeptide(L)'
;TRHDLPTQMRWFTIVDKHVPGLIYKFEWWDPKSAEESKLLSYGAPCKAEQIDSDDNRSPMVVGTMLRDHGVDTNLFGQGEAKSLEQLAAETRSGECRLMLDAADYKKLVRVVDVVLLR
;
A
#
# COMPACT_ATOMS: atom_id res chain seq x y z
N THR A 1 3.93 -35.73 25.65
CA THR A 1 5.34 -35.92 25.22
C THR A 1 5.69 -34.71 24.38
N ARG A 2 6.48 -33.77 24.91
CA ARG A 2 6.85 -32.54 24.20
C ARG A 2 7.77 -32.93 23.04
N HIS A 3 7.37 -32.59 21.81
CA HIS A 3 8.23 -32.74 20.65
C HIS A 3 9.29 -31.64 20.71
N ASP A 4 10.53 -32.03 21.01
CA ASP A 4 11.72 -31.20 20.74
C ASP A 4 11.80 -31.00 19.22
N LEU A 5 11.57 -29.76 18.79
CA LEU A 5 11.80 -29.33 17.41
C LEU A 5 13.30 -29.15 17.18
N PRO A 6 13.83 -29.52 16.00
CA PRO A 6 15.26 -29.48 15.72
C PRO A 6 15.79 -28.05 15.78
N THR A 7 16.99 -27.89 16.34
CA THR A 7 17.76 -26.65 16.44
C THR A 7 17.71 -25.86 15.13
N GLN A 8 16.84 -24.87 15.08
CA GLN A 8 16.55 -24.08 13.88
C GLN A 8 17.79 -23.26 13.51
N MET A 9 18.17 -23.28 12.23
CA MET A 9 19.27 -22.46 11.71
C MET A 9 19.07 -21.01 12.13
N ARG A 10 20.03 -20.46 12.87
CA ARG A 10 19.91 -19.15 13.51
C ARG A 10 19.97 -17.99 12.51
N TRP A 11 20.47 -18.19 11.31
CA TRP A 11 20.62 -17.11 10.33
C TRP A 11 20.37 -17.59 8.91
N PHE A 12 20.03 -16.65 8.03
CA PHE A 12 19.87 -16.84 6.60
C PHE A 12 20.38 -15.61 5.85
N THR A 13 20.54 -15.73 4.54
CA THR A 13 21.03 -14.64 3.68
C THR A 13 20.10 -14.39 2.52
N ILE A 14 19.95 -13.12 2.14
CA ILE A 14 19.21 -12.69 0.95
C ILE A 14 20.16 -11.88 0.06
N VAL A 15 20.23 -12.23 -1.22
CA VAL A 15 20.98 -11.46 -2.22
C VAL A 15 20.10 -10.30 -2.70
N ASP A 16 20.65 -9.08 -2.72
CA ASP A 16 19.95 -7.93 -3.27
C ASP A 16 19.84 -8.04 -4.80
N LYS A 17 18.63 -7.79 -5.33
CA LYS A 17 18.34 -7.92 -6.76
C LYS A 17 18.71 -6.66 -7.57
N HIS A 18 18.91 -5.53 -6.91
CA HIS A 18 19.15 -4.23 -7.52
C HIS A 18 20.64 -3.86 -7.51
N VAL A 19 21.37 -4.28 -6.48
CA VAL A 19 22.81 -4.03 -6.33
C VAL A 19 23.57 -5.35 -6.47
N PRO A 20 24.26 -5.60 -7.60
CA PRO A 20 24.96 -6.86 -7.81
C PRO A 20 26.09 -7.04 -6.78
N GLY A 21 26.06 -8.17 -6.09
CA GLY A 21 27.07 -8.54 -5.08
C GLY A 21 26.75 -8.13 -3.64
N LEU A 22 25.65 -7.39 -3.40
CA LEU A 22 25.21 -7.08 -2.05
C LEU A 22 24.40 -8.24 -1.46
N ILE A 23 24.81 -8.74 -0.29
CA ILE A 23 24.15 -9.84 0.43
C ILE A 23 23.80 -9.35 1.83
N TYR A 24 22.52 -9.42 2.18
CA TYR A 24 22.04 -9.19 3.53
C TYR A 24 22.08 -10.49 4.33
N LYS A 25 22.54 -10.39 5.57
CA LYS A 25 22.55 -11.48 6.54
C LYS A 25 21.54 -11.18 7.65
N PHE A 26 20.64 -12.12 7.91
CA PHE A 26 19.58 -12.01 8.90
C PHE A 26 19.73 -13.10 9.93
N GLU A 27 19.39 -12.80 11.18
CA GLU A 27 19.37 -13.75 12.28
C GLU A 27 17.96 -13.83 12.87
N TRP A 28 17.49 -15.05 13.14
CA TRP A 28 16.27 -15.29 13.89
C TRP A 28 16.55 -15.14 15.37
N TRP A 29 15.87 -14.19 16.00
CA TRP A 29 16.01 -13.95 17.44
C TRP A 29 14.90 -14.64 18.22
N ASP A 30 15.27 -15.18 19.39
CA ASP A 30 14.31 -15.67 20.36
C ASP A 30 13.53 -14.49 20.96
N PRO A 31 12.26 -14.70 21.38
CA PRO A 31 11.41 -13.63 21.91
C PRO A 31 12.06 -12.85 23.07
N LYS A 32 12.79 -13.55 23.95
CA LYS A 32 13.51 -12.94 25.08
C LYS A 32 14.61 -11.98 24.61
N SER A 33 15.39 -12.39 23.61
CA SER A 33 16.46 -11.56 23.04
C SER A 33 15.89 -10.35 22.30
N ALA A 34 14.74 -10.50 21.65
CA ALA A 34 14.03 -9.40 21.00
C ALA A 34 13.50 -8.36 22.01
N GLU A 35 12.95 -8.80 23.14
CA GLU A 35 12.46 -7.92 24.21
C GLU A 35 13.61 -7.15 24.90
N GLU A 36 14.72 -7.83 25.22
CA GLU A 36 15.91 -7.22 25.84
C GLU A 36 16.54 -6.14 24.95
N SER A 37 16.51 -6.35 23.64
CA SER A 37 17.08 -5.42 22.68
C SER A 37 16.32 -4.10 22.55
N LYS A 38 15.09 -4.03 23.07
CA LYS A 38 14.14 -2.91 22.89
C LYS A 38 13.90 -2.52 21.43
N LEU A 39 14.30 -3.35 20.45
CA LEU A 39 14.02 -3.14 19.03
C LEU A 39 12.52 -3.20 18.74
N LEU A 40 11.74 -3.91 19.56
CA LEU A 40 10.27 -3.96 19.47
C LEU A 40 9.59 -2.80 20.21
N SER A 41 10.35 -2.00 20.97
CA SER A 41 9.86 -0.80 21.64
C SER A 41 10.00 0.42 20.73
N TYR A 42 9.42 0.34 19.53
CA TYR A 42 9.08 1.55 18.78
C TYR A 42 7.81 2.15 19.39
N GLY A 43 7.86 3.45 19.65
CA GLY A 43 6.94 4.16 20.54
C GLY A 43 5.47 4.04 20.16
N ALA A 44 4.62 3.83 21.18
CA ALA A 44 3.17 3.64 21.07
C ALA A 44 2.78 2.48 20.14
N PRO A 45 1.57 1.91 20.23
CA PRO A 45 1.06 1.11 19.14
C PRO A 45 0.95 2.02 17.90
N CYS A 46 2.01 2.04 17.08
CA CYS A 46 1.83 2.24 15.67
C CYS A 46 0.93 1.06 15.25
N LYS A 47 -0.37 1.32 15.17
CA LYS A 47 -1.28 0.48 14.37
C LYS A 47 -0.50 0.15 13.12
N ALA A 48 -0.42 -1.14 12.76
CA ALA A 48 0.25 -1.61 11.55
C ALA A 48 0.15 -0.50 10.51
N GLU A 49 1.30 0.04 10.10
CA GLU A 49 1.33 1.03 9.03
C GLU A 49 0.72 0.30 7.82
N GLN A 50 -0.61 0.37 7.69
CA GLN A 50 -1.19 0.75 6.44
C GLN A 50 -0.29 1.90 6.01
N ILE A 51 0.46 1.72 4.92
CA ILE A 51 1.13 2.83 4.26
C ILE A 51 0.00 3.83 4.10
N ASP A 52 -0.08 4.78 5.02
CA ASP A 52 -1.20 5.67 5.18
C ASP A 52 -0.92 6.76 4.16
N SER A 53 -1.04 6.37 2.90
CA SER A 53 -1.11 7.26 1.78
C SER A 53 -2.52 7.86 1.74
N ASP A 54 -3.12 8.16 2.89
CA ASP A 54 -4.41 8.85 2.96
C ASP A 54 -4.27 10.27 2.38
N ASP A 55 -3.08 10.87 2.53
CA ASP A 55 -2.71 12.12 1.85
C ASP A 55 -2.63 11.95 0.32
N ASN A 56 -2.22 10.78 -0.14
CA ASN A 56 -2.13 10.43 -1.57
C ASN A 56 -3.50 10.21 -2.23
N ARG A 57 -4.59 10.21 -1.45
CA ARG A 57 -5.99 10.15 -1.92
C ARG A 57 -6.79 11.39 -1.51
N SER A 58 -6.11 12.48 -1.16
CA SER A 58 -6.76 13.79 -1.01
C SER A 58 -7.36 14.25 -2.35
N PRO A 59 -8.43 15.07 -2.33
CA PRO A 59 -9.02 15.60 -3.57
C PRO A 59 -7.98 16.33 -4.44
N MET A 60 -7.04 17.05 -3.82
CA MET A 60 -5.99 17.77 -4.54
C MET A 60 -5.03 16.83 -5.27
N VAL A 61 -4.62 15.73 -4.65
CA VAL A 61 -3.75 14.73 -5.27
C VAL A 61 -4.49 13.98 -6.38
N VAL A 62 -5.72 13.54 -6.14
CA VAL A 62 -6.56 12.89 -7.15
C VAL A 62 -6.79 13.81 -8.35
N GLY A 63 -7.09 15.09 -8.12
CA GLY A 63 -7.24 16.09 -9.18
C GLY A 63 -5.97 16.32 -9.99
N THR A 64 -4.81 16.33 -9.34
CA THR A 64 -3.51 16.46 -10.02
C THR A 64 -3.24 15.24 -10.89
N MET A 65 -3.44 14.03 -10.36
CA MET A 65 -3.33 12.78 -11.11
C MET A 65 -4.25 12.77 -12.33
N LEU A 66 -5.51 13.17 -12.17
CA LEU A 66 -6.46 13.26 -13.29
C LEU A 66 -5.98 14.22 -14.39
N ARG A 67 -5.49 15.41 -14.02
CA ARG A 67 -4.97 16.39 -14.98
C ARG A 67 -3.70 15.92 -15.68
N ASP A 68 -2.79 15.26 -14.97
CA ASP A 68 -1.56 14.70 -15.54
C ASP A 68 -1.86 13.65 -16.62
N HIS A 69 -3.01 13.00 -16.49
CA HIS A 69 -3.58 12.04 -17.44
C HIS A 69 -4.59 12.66 -18.42
N GLY A 70 -4.67 13.99 -18.51
CA GLY A 70 -5.47 14.71 -19.51
C GLY A 70 -6.97 14.77 -19.25
N VAL A 71 -7.41 14.47 -18.02
CA VAL A 71 -8.82 14.59 -17.63
C VAL A 71 -9.12 16.01 -17.15
N ASP A 72 -10.14 16.65 -17.73
CA ASP A 72 -10.60 17.97 -17.30
C ASP A 72 -11.36 17.89 -15.97
N THR A 73 -10.72 18.38 -14.90
CA THR A 73 -11.31 18.39 -13.56
C THR A 73 -12.43 19.40 -13.39
N ASN A 74 -12.60 20.36 -14.30
CA ASN A 74 -13.63 21.39 -14.18
C ASN A 74 -15.05 20.85 -14.42
N LEU A 75 -15.16 19.72 -15.12
CA LEU A 75 -16.43 19.06 -15.43
C LEU A 75 -17.00 18.27 -14.23
N PHE A 76 -16.21 18.05 -13.18
CA PHE A 76 -16.66 17.39 -11.96
C PHE A 76 -17.62 18.28 -11.18
N GLY A 77 -18.67 17.68 -10.60
CA GLY A 77 -19.70 18.40 -9.85
C GLY A 77 -20.68 19.21 -10.71
N GLN A 78 -20.62 19.09 -12.05
CA GLN A 78 -21.58 19.71 -12.96
C GLN A 78 -22.68 18.73 -13.37
N GLY A 79 -23.95 19.17 -13.34
CA GLY A 79 -25.09 18.34 -13.70
C GLY A 79 -25.23 17.12 -12.78
N GLU A 80 -25.20 15.93 -13.35
CA GLU A 80 -25.26 14.66 -12.61
C GLU A 80 -23.86 14.07 -12.30
N ALA A 81 -22.79 14.75 -12.71
CA ALA A 81 -21.43 14.29 -12.45
C ALA A 81 -21.05 14.47 -10.97
N LYS A 82 -20.38 13.46 -10.40
CA LYS A 82 -19.85 13.52 -9.04
C LYS A 82 -18.81 14.61 -8.90
N SER A 83 -18.69 15.18 -7.70
CA SER A 83 -17.63 16.13 -7.38
C SER A 83 -16.28 15.41 -7.23
N LEU A 84 -15.19 16.18 -7.29
CA LEU A 84 -13.84 15.64 -7.11
C LEU A 84 -13.64 15.11 -5.68
N GLU A 85 -14.26 15.75 -4.69
CA GLU A 85 -14.26 15.34 -3.29
C GLU A 85 -14.96 14.00 -3.10
N GLN A 86 -16.09 13.79 -3.79
CA GLN A 86 -16.80 12.50 -3.78
C GLN A 86 -15.96 11.39 -4.41
N LEU A 87 -15.32 11.64 -5.56
CA LEU A 87 -14.43 10.66 -6.18
C LEU A 87 -13.23 10.32 -5.28
N ALA A 88 -12.64 11.33 -4.63
CA ALA A 88 -11.54 11.12 -3.71
C ALA A 88 -11.97 10.33 -2.48
N ALA A 89 -13.18 10.57 -1.96
CA ALA A 89 -13.77 9.78 -0.88
C ALA A 89 -13.96 8.32 -1.29
N GLU A 90 -14.47 8.05 -2.50
CA GLU A 90 -14.65 6.68 -3.03
C GLU A 90 -13.31 5.94 -3.20
N THR A 91 -12.29 6.65 -3.67
CA THR A 91 -10.94 6.07 -3.82
C THR A 91 -10.33 5.77 -2.46
N ARG A 92 -10.62 6.60 -1.46
CA ARG A 92 -10.17 6.42 -0.07
C ARG A 92 -10.90 5.27 0.63
N SER A 93 -12.22 5.20 0.50
CA SER A 93 -13.07 4.14 1.07
C SER A 93 -12.82 2.78 0.40
N GLY A 94 -12.23 2.78 -0.79
CA GLY A 94 -11.96 1.56 -1.56
C GLY A 94 -13.13 1.10 -2.42
N GLU A 95 -14.20 1.91 -2.52
CA GLU A 95 -15.31 1.69 -3.45
C GLU A 95 -14.86 1.69 -4.91
N CYS A 96 -13.76 2.40 -5.21
CA CYS A 96 -13.11 2.29 -6.50
C CYS A 96 -11.59 2.46 -6.40
N ARG A 97 -10.90 2.10 -7.49
CA ARG A 97 -9.45 2.27 -7.64
C ARG A 97 -9.15 2.94 -8.98
N LEU A 98 -8.18 3.85 -9.00
CA LEU A 98 -7.66 4.44 -10.24
C LEU A 98 -6.41 3.68 -10.65
N MET A 99 -6.36 3.20 -11.90
CA MET A 99 -5.27 2.40 -12.43
C MET A 99 -4.85 2.91 -13.80
N LEU A 100 -3.56 2.79 -14.11
CA LEU A 100 -3.07 3.03 -15.47
C LEU A 100 -3.46 1.85 -16.35
N ASP A 101 -4.05 2.15 -17.51
CA ASP A 101 -4.19 1.15 -18.56
C ASP A 101 -2.79 0.84 -19.12
N ALA A 102 -2.41 -0.43 -19.13
CA ALA A 102 -1.14 -0.86 -19.68
C ALA A 102 -1.19 -1.01 -21.21
N ALA A 103 -2.39 -1.04 -21.81
CA ALA A 103 -2.56 -1.16 -23.26
C ALA A 103 -2.37 0.18 -23.99
N ASP A 104 -2.74 1.30 -23.35
CA ASP A 104 -2.72 2.63 -23.95
C ASP A 104 -1.93 3.62 -23.07
N TYR A 105 -1.04 4.41 -23.68
CA TYR A 105 -0.23 5.39 -22.96
C TYR A 105 -1.11 6.46 -22.28
N LYS A 106 -0.85 6.72 -20.99
CA LYS A 106 -1.49 7.75 -20.15
C LYS A 106 -3.00 7.60 -19.95
N LYS A 107 -3.61 6.49 -20.34
CA LYS A 107 -5.03 6.26 -20.10
C LYS A 107 -5.24 5.82 -18.64
N LEU A 108 -6.11 6.54 -17.95
CA LEU A 108 -6.49 6.24 -16.56
C LEU A 108 -7.84 5.53 -16.57
N VAL A 109 -7.92 4.41 -15.86
CA VAL A 109 -9.10 3.56 -15.75
C VAL A 109 -9.56 3.53 -14.31
N ARG A 110 -10.85 3.76 -14.10
CA ARG A 110 -11.50 3.56 -12.80
C ARG A 110 -12.02 2.13 -12.73
N VAL A 111 -11.57 1.38 -11.74
CA VAL A 111 -11.95 -0.01 -11.47
C VAL A 111 -12.88 -0.05 -10.26
N VAL A 112 -13.99 -0.79 -10.38
CA VAL A 112 -15.00 -1.00 -9.34
C VAL A 112 -15.27 -2.49 -9.23
N ASP A 113 -15.29 -3.02 -8.01
CA ASP A 113 -15.63 -4.40 -7.74
C ASP A 113 -17.16 -4.53 -7.59
N VAL A 114 -17.82 -5.22 -8.51
CA VAL A 114 -19.27 -5.45 -8.45
C VAL A 114 -19.53 -6.73 -7.67
N VAL A 115 -20.24 -6.61 -6.55
CA VAL A 115 -20.66 -7.76 -5.73
C VAL A 115 -22.13 -8.04 -5.98
N LEU A 116 -22.43 -9.24 -6.50
CA LEU A 116 -23.80 -9.75 -6.64
C LEU A 116 -24.14 -10.61 -5.43
N LEU A 117 -25.15 -10.21 -4.67
CA LEU A 117 -25.68 -10.98 -3.55
C LEU A 117 -26.92 -11.75 -4.01
N ARG A 118 -27.05 -13.00 -3.54
CA ARG A 118 -28.14 -13.93 -3.86
C ARG A 118 -29.09 -14.10 -2.68
#